data_AF-A0A3C0G407-F1
#
_entry.id   AF-A0A3C0G407-F1
#
_cell.length_a   1.000
_cell.length_b   1.000
_cell.length_c   1.000
_cell.angle_alpha   90.00
_cell.angle_beta   90.00
_cell.angle_gamma   90.00
#
_symmetry.space_group_name_H-M   'P 1'
#
loop_
_entity.id
_entity.type
_entity.pdbx_description
1 polymer ?
#
loop_
_entity_poly.entity_id
_entity_poly.type
_entity_poly.pdbx_seq_one_letter_code
_entity_poly.pdbx_strand_id
1 'polypeptide(L)'
;MLVDFLNVFFRPDSVFATERLAKGDLEVVPSLLKNSAKRALFMVPGIYLVGVRGKQLVGASILGSIGVSLSLVGYFLMNPDYTTDLCGE
;
A
#
# COMPACT_ATOMS: atom_id res chain seq x y z
N MET A 1 -21.59 -7.23 -4.68
CA MET A 1 -21.16 -6.09 -5.55
C MET A 1 -20.42 -5.00 -4.79
N LEU A 2 -21.05 -4.22 -3.89
CA LEU A 2 -20.34 -3.15 -3.15
C LEU A 2 -19.41 -3.72 -2.06
N VAL A 3 -19.87 -4.75 -1.36
CA VAL A 3 -19.07 -5.48 -0.37
C VAL A 3 -17.89 -6.21 -1.03
N ASP A 4 -18.09 -6.83 -2.20
CA ASP A 4 -17.00 -7.47 -2.95
C ASP A 4 -15.98 -6.46 -3.47
N PHE A 5 -16.45 -5.29 -3.93
CA PHE A 5 -15.57 -4.19 -4.31
C PHE A 5 -14.74 -3.70 -3.12
N LEU A 6 -15.37 -3.47 -1.97
CA LEU A 6 -14.69 -3.10 -0.73
C LEU A 6 -13.70 -4.19 -0.30
N ASN A 7 -14.06 -5.47 -0.36
CA ASN A 7 -13.17 -6.57 -0.01
C ASN A 7 -11.98 -6.68 -0.95
N VAL A 8 -12.15 -6.49 -2.27
CA VAL A 8 -11.05 -6.47 -3.23
C VAL A 8 -10.16 -5.24 -3.03
N PHE A 9 -10.71 -4.12 -2.58
CA PHE A 9 -9.98 -2.87 -2.44
C PHE A 9 -9.25 -2.74 -1.10
N PHE A 10 -9.87 -3.22 -0.01
CA PHE A 10 -9.38 -3.16 1.37
C PHE A 10 -8.76 -4.48 1.87
N ARG A 11 -8.59 -5.47 0.99
CA ARG A 11 -7.92 -6.72 1.37
C ARG A 11 -6.55 -6.41 2.00
N PRO A 12 -6.24 -6.99 3.18
CA PRO A 12 -4.97 -6.77 3.88
C PRO A 12 -3.75 -7.31 3.14
N ASP A 13 -3.91 -7.89 1.94
CA ASP A 13 -2.85 -8.36 1.03
C ASP A 13 -1.67 -7.39 0.89
N SER A 14 -1.89 -6.08 1.03
CA SER A 14 -0.81 -5.09 0.94
C SER A 14 0.18 -5.14 2.10
N VAL A 15 -0.29 -5.53 3.28
CA VAL A 15 0.48 -5.62 4.53
C VAL A 15 1.27 -6.93 4.54
N PHE A 16 0.61 -8.04 4.19
CA PHE A 16 1.26 -9.35 3.99
C PHE A 16 2.34 -9.31 2.90
N ALA A 17 2.07 -8.61 1.78
CA ALA A 17 3.05 -8.46 0.71
C ALA A 17 4.24 -7.59 1.11
N THR A 18 4.07 -6.60 2.00
CA THR A 18 5.20 -5.78 2.48
C THR A 18 6.04 -6.54 3.50
N GLU A 19 5.44 -7.39 4.33
CA GLU A 19 6.15 -8.32 5.21
C GLU A 19 6.97 -9.34 4.41
N ARG A 20 6.36 -9.98 3.40
CA ARG A 20 7.05 -10.93 2.49
C ARG A 20 8.21 -10.27 1.75
N LEU A 21 8.03 -9.04 1.26
CA LEU A 21 9.12 -8.27 0.64
C LEU A 21 10.25 -7.98 1.63
N ALA A 22 9.93 -7.60 2.87
CA ALA A 22 10.94 -7.37 3.92
C ALA A 22 11.71 -8.66 4.29
N LYS A 23 11.06 -9.82 4.15
CA LYS A 23 11.66 -11.16 4.32
C LYS A 23 12.41 -11.66 3.07
N GLY A 24 12.50 -10.85 2.00
CA GLY A 24 13.30 -11.14 0.80
C GLY A 24 12.55 -11.81 -0.34
N ASP A 25 11.24 -11.98 -0.25
CA ASP A 25 10.42 -12.52 -1.34
C ASP A 25 10.13 -11.42 -2.38
N LEU A 26 10.65 -11.58 -3.60
CA LEU A 26 10.48 -10.63 -4.70
C LEU A 26 9.27 -10.95 -5.58
N GLU A 27 8.63 -12.11 -5.42
CA GLU A 27 7.46 -12.49 -6.22
C GLU A 27 6.21 -11.65 -5.90
N VAL A 28 6.22 -10.94 -4.77
CA VAL A 28 5.13 -10.06 -4.32
C VAL A 28 5.17 -8.65 -4.91
N VAL A 29 6.22 -8.29 -5.66
CA VAL A 29 6.39 -6.96 -6.28
C VAL A 29 5.18 -6.53 -7.15
N PRO A 30 4.59 -7.40 -8.01
CA PRO A 30 3.40 -7.03 -8.79
C PRO A 30 2.18 -6.71 -7.91
N SER A 31 1.99 -7.46 -6.82
CA SER A 31 0.92 -7.25 -5.85
C SER A 31 1.11 -5.93 -5.10
N LEU A 32 2.35 -5.58 -4.75
CA LEU A 32 2.70 -4.29 -4.13
C LEU A 32 2.46 -3.11 -5.07
N LEU A 33 2.80 -3.23 -6.35
CA LEU A 33 2.51 -2.20 -7.36
C LEU A 33 1.00 -2.00 -7.53
N LYS A 34 0.23 -3.09 -7.63
CA LYS A 34 -1.24 -3.02 -7.72
C LYS A 34 -1.85 -2.34 -6.50
N ASN A 35 -1.35 -2.65 -5.30
CA ASN A 35 -1.81 -2.05 -4.06
C ASN A 35 -1.36 -0.58 -3.92
N SER A 36 -0.17 -0.24 -4.41
CA SER A 36 0.32 1.13 -4.44
C SER A 36 -0.51 1.99 -5.40
N ALA A 37 -0.94 1.45 -6.55
CA ALA A 37 -1.83 2.15 -7.48
C ALA A 37 -3.22 2.41 -6.88
N LYS A 38 -3.81 1.42 -6.20
CA LYS A 38 -5.07 1.58 -5.46
C LYS A 38 -4.97 2.67 -4.40
N ARG A 39 -3.87 2.68 -3.64
CA ARG A 39 -3.61 3.65 -2.57
C ARG A 39 -3.42 5.06 -3.13
N ALA A 40 -2.70 5.20 -4.24
CA ALA A 40 -2.55 6.46 -4.94
C ALA A 40 -3.93 7.03 -5.35
N LEU A 41 -4.82 6.21 -5.91
CA LEU A 41 -6.18 6.62 -6.26
C LEU A 41 -6.97 7.10 -5.03
N PHE A 42 -6.80 6.46 -3.87
CA PHE A 42 -7.42 6.86 -2.62
C PHE A 42 -6.89 8.18 -2.05
N MET A 43 -5.63 8.53 -2.34
CA MET A 43 -5.03 9.80 -1.90
C MET A 43 -5.52 11.00 -2.74
N VAL A 44 -5.98 10.76 -3.98
CA VAL A 44 -6.38 11.82 -4.93
C VAL A 44 -7.40 12.80 -4.32
N PRO A 45 -8.52 12.38 -3.69
CA PRO A 45 -9.47 13.34 -3.12
C PRO A 45 -8.85 14.19 -2.00
N GLY A 46 -8.04 13.58 -1.12
CA GLY A 46 -7.37 14.29 -0.04
C GLY A 46 -6.38 15.34 -0.57
N ILE A 47 -5.56 14.97 -1.55
CA ILE A 47 -4.58 15.87 -2.18
C ILE A 47 -5.28 17.01 -2.95
N TYR A 48 -6.41 16.71 -3.61
CA TYR A 48 -7.21 17.71 -4.30
C TYR A 48 -7.78 18.78 -3.34
N LEU A 49 -8.21 18.37 -2.14
CA LEU A 49 -8.72 19.31 -1.12
C LEU A 49 -7.65 20.29 -0.64
N VAL A 50 -6.37 19.91 -0.66
CA VAL A 50 -5.24 20.79 -0.30
C VAL A 50 -4.82 21.73 -1.44
N GLY A 51 -5.59 21.77 -2.53
CA GLY A 51 -5.36 22.68 -3.67
C GLY A 51 -4.37 22.18 -4.71
N VAL A 52 -3.81 20.98 -4.55
CA VAL A 52 -2.90 20.38 -5.54
C VAL A 52 -3.71 19.77 -6.68
N ARG A 53 -3.45 20.18 -7.92
CA ARG A 53 -4.28 19.84 -9.09
C ARG A 53 -3.48 19.39 -10.31
N GLY A 54 -4.18 18.86 -11.31
CA GLY A 54 -3.59 18.49 -12.60
C GLY A 54 -2.50 17.44 -12.47
N LYS A 55 -1.35 17.68 -13.10
CA LYS A 55 -0.22 16.73 -13.10
C LYS A 55 0.42 16.56 -11.72
N GLN A 56 0.37 17.60 -10.88
CA GLN A 56 0.93 17.55 -9.52
C GLN A 56 0.10 16.63 -8.61
N LEU A 57 -1.21 16.53 -8.84
CA LEU A 57 -2.10 15.63 -8.11
C LEU A 57 -1.72 14.17 -8.33
N VAL A 58 -1.47 13.79 -9.59
CA VAL A 58 -1.04 12.44 -9.95
C VAL A 58 0.34 12.14 -9.35
N GLY A 59 1.30 13.06 -9.51
CA GLY A 59 2.64 12.91 -8.96
C GLY A 59 2.65 12.78 -7.43
N ALA A 60 1.93 13.65 -6.73
CA ALA A 60 1.80 13.62 -5.27
C ALA A 60 1.13 12.33 -4.77
N SER A 61 0.12 11.82 -5.50
CA SER A 61 -0.56 10.56 -5.16
C SER A 61 0.36 9.36 -5.29
N ILE A 62 1.17 9.31 -6.35
CA ILE A 62 2.15 8.23 -6.57
C ILE A 62 3.26 8.29 -5.52
N LEU A 63 3.86 9.47 -5.32
CA LEU A 63 4.94 9.67 -4.34
C LEU A 63 4.49 9.38 -2.91
N GLY A 64 3.28 9.84 -2.53
CA GLY A 64 2.69 9.53 -1.23
C GLY A 64 2.50 8.02 -1.05
N SER A 65 2.01 7.32 -2.08
CA SER A 65 1.84 5.87 -2.04
C SER A 65 3.16 5.13 -1.86
N ILE A 66 4.21 5.52 -2.61
CA ILE A 66 5.56 4.96 -2.48
C ILE A 66 6.11 5.20 -1.06
N GLY A 67 5.96 6.41 -0.53
CA GLY A 67 6.40 6.76 0.82
C GLY A 67 5.77 5.89 1.90
N VAL A 68 4.46 5.65 1.83
CA VAL A 68 3.77 4.75 2.77
C VAL A 68 4.23 3.29 2.61
N SER A 69 4.48 2.82 1.39
CA SER A 69 5.01 1.47 1.17
C SER A 69 6.43 1.31 1.72
N LEU A 70 7.30 2.31 1.53
CA LEU A 70 8.65 2.30 2.09
C LEU A 70 8.65 2.37 3.62
N SER A 71 7.75 3.16 4.23
CA SER A 71 7.65 3.21 5.70
C SER A 71 7.18 1.89 6.29
N LEU A 72 6.26 1.19 5.64
CA LEU A 72 5.84 -0.17 6.01
C LEU A 72 6.98 -1.19 5.90
N VAL A 73 7.74 -1.17 4.80
CA VAL A 73 8.92 -2.04 4.66
C VAL A 73 9.94 -1.73 5.75
N GLY A 74 10.25 -0.45 5.99
CA GLY A 74 11.17 -0.03 7.05
C GLY A 74 10.71 -0.48 8.43
N TYR A 75 9.40 -0.41 8.70
CA TYR A 75 8.81 -0.90 9.95
C TYR A 75 9.05 -2.41 10.15
N PHE A 76 8.82 -3.24 9.12
CA PHE A 76 9.07 -4.69 9.20
C PHE A 76 10.56 -5.03 9.31
N LEU A 77 11.45 -4.26 8.68
CA LEU A 77 12.89 -4.44 8.85
C LEU A 77 13.36 -4.12 10.28
N MET A 78 12.72 -3.14 10.94
CA MET A 78 13.01 -2.79 12.34
C MET A 78 12.35 -3.73 13.35
N ASN A 79 11.27 -4.42 12.95
CA ASN A 79 10.50 -5.32 13.81
C ASN A 79 10.38 -6.70 13.15
N PRO A 80 11.47 -7.47 13.04
CA PRO A 80 11.50 -8.74 12.29
C PRO A 80 10.58 -9.81 12.88
N ASP A 81 10.29 -9.74 14.19
CA ASP A 81 9.41 -10.67 14.90
C ASP A 81 7.91 -10.35 14.72
N TYR A 82 7.58 -9.19 14.14
CA TYR A 82 6.19 -8.79 13.93
C TYR A 82 5.61 -9.54 12.73
N THR A 83 4.59 -10.37 12.99
CA THR A 83 3.81 -11.04 11.96
C THR A 83 2.50 -10.30 11.72
N THR A 84 2.15 -10.11 10.46
CA THR A 84 0.85 -9.56 10.06
C THR A 84 -0.20 -10.65 9.97
N ASP A 85 0.21 -11.91 10.12
CA ASP A 85 -0.68 -13.04 10.27
C ASP A 85 -1.29 -13.09 11.67
N LEU A 86 -2.39 -12.35 11.82
CA LEU A 86 -3.24 -12.39 13.01
C LEU A 86 -4.18 -13.61 13.02
N CYS A 87 -4.19 -14.39 11.94
CA CYS A 87 -5.03 -15.58 11.80
C CYS A 87 -4.27 -16.87 12.13
N GLY A 88 -2.93 -16.83 12.18
CA GLY A 88 -2.09 -17.96 12.59
C GLY A 88 -2.28 -19.16 11.67
N GLU A 89 -1.63 -19.15 10.51
CA GLU A 89 -1.17 -20.39 9.89
C GLU A 89 0.18 -20.84 10.46
#